data_AF-A0AAU7RHI9-F1
#
_entry.id   AF-A0AAU7RHI9-F1
#
_cell.length_a   1.000
_cell.length_b   1.000
_cell.length_c   1.000
_cell.angle_alpha   90.00
_cell.angle_beta   90.00
_cell.angle_gamma   90.00
#
_symmetry.space_group_name_H-M   'P 1'
#
loop_
_entity.id
_entity.type
_entity.pdbx_description
1 polymer ?
#
loop_
_entity_poly.entity_id
_entity_poly.type
_entity_poly.pdbx_seq_one_letter_code
_entity_poly.pdbx_strand_id
1 'polypeptide(L)'
;MGGKLYRGQAGLPFSSSLRIYEPLEAFPPEQQRQLVADGDRIGSRAAVENAELQASLGRITRSGGDPFPTGRTDLVRMTRVPGGRHAAPGPGQEEAAHDAGRLLYCPSQLVIRAGLAANALMDGVHGPLADLLIPVSQRDKHQQRIDRINAGDDAKRVHTRASTWGIPFSWFSLFAESDRKEVVESDGHIQTVRVWTPLTEALERARFAVAHLALAAPDLDMLDDLTQLTEWLELFHVQSMVELDYGAVADKVYPDESPMDVRLGIECLAEGDMTGAAAAYRRLASRWIPIRQLARAS
;
A
#
# COMPACT_ATOMS: atom_id res chain seq x y z
N MET A 1 -27.71 13.45 -12.30
CA MET A 1 -26.47 13.64 -13.10
C MET A 1 -25.31 13.13 -12.25
N GLY A 2 -25.06 11.82 -12.19
CA GLY A 2 -24.32 11.11 -13.23
C GLY A 2 -22.82 11.24 -12.95
N GLY A 3 -22.37 10.68 -11.81
CA GLY A 3 -21.00 10.78 -11.29
C GLY A 3 -19.98 10.06 -12.18
N LYS A 4 -19.62 10.69 -13.30
CA LYS A 4 -18.39 10.39 -14.03
C LYS A 4 -17.28 11.22 -13.40
N LEU A 5 -16.36 10.56 -12.71
CA LEU A 5 -14.92 10.90 -12.62
C LEU A 5 -14.26 9.96 -11.60
N TYR A 6 -14.22 8.67 -11.92
CA TYR A 6 -13.20 7.77 -11.39
C TYR A 6 -12.00 7.78 -12.36
N ARG A 7 -11.40 8.96 -12.56
CA ARG A 7 -10.09 9.11 -13.24
C ARG A 7 -8.92 9.08 -12.26
N GLY A 8 -9.13 8.46 -11.09
CA GLY A 8 -8.32 8.68 -9.89
C GLY A 8 -6.83 8.34 -9.99
N GLN A 9 -6.41 7.55 -10.98
CA GLN A 9 -4.99 7.22 -11.19
C GLN A 9 -4.63 6.96 -12.66
N ALA A 10 -5.38 7.48 -13.63
CA ALA A 10 -5.04 7.29 -15.05
C ALA A 10 -3.78 8.08 -15.51
N GLY A 11 -3.02 8.67 -14.59
CA GLY A 11 -1.86 9.49 -14.84
C GLY A 11 -0.58 8.89 -14.27
N LEU A 12 0.53 9.16 -14.95
CA LEU A 12 1.87 8.84 -14.47
C LEU A 12 2.28 9.83 -13.35
N PRO A 13 3.10 9.41 -12.37
CA PRO A 13 3.58 8.04 -12.17
C PRO A 13 2.48 7.12 -11.65
N PHE A 14 2.52 5.83 -12.02
CA PHE A 14 1.68 4.83 -11.37
C PHE A 14 2.01 4.76 -9.89
N SER A 15 1.01 4.60 -9.01
CA SER A 15 1.21 4.46 -7.57
C SER A 15 0.50 3.24 -7.03
N SER A 16 1.28 2.31 -6.50
CA SER A 16 0.83 1.12 -5.78
C SER A 16 0.93 1.38 -4.27
N SER A 17 0.08 0.73 -3.48
CA SER A 17 0.06 0.89 -2.03
C SER A 17 -0.05 -0.44 -1.31
N LEU A 18 0.71 -0.60 -0.23
CA LEU A 18 0.55 -1.66 0.76
C LEU A 18 -0.04 -1.05 2.03
N ARG A 19 -1.23 -1.52 2.43
CA ARG A 19 -2.02 -0.90 3.50
C ARG A 19 -2.35 -1.91 4.59
N ILE A 20 -2.37 -1.44 5.83
CA ILE A 20 -2.84 -2.20 6.97
C ILE A 20 -4.18 -1.64 7.43
N TYR A 21 -5.19 -2.50 7.48
CA TYR A 21 -6.48 -2.19 8.06
C TYR A 21 -6.57 -2.84 9.43
N GLU A 22 -6.58 -2.02 10.47
CA GLU A 22 -6.65 -2.48 11.86
C GLU A 22 -8.09 -2.44 12.39
N PRO A 23 -8.43 -3.30 13.35
CA PRO A 23 -9.68 -3.16 14.05
C PRO A 23 -9.72 -1.91 14.95
N LEU A 24 -10.93 -1.46 15.31
CA LEU A 24 -11.10 -0.22 16.07
C LEU A 24 -10.39 -0.24 17.44
N GLU A 25 -10.37 -1.38 18.13
CA GLU A 25 -9.69 -1.51 19.43
C GLU A 25 -8.16 -1.48 19.35
N ALA A 26 -7.57 -1.56 18.15
CA ALA A 26 -6.13 -1.38 17.97
C ALA A 26 -5.71 0.09 18.15
N PHE A 27 -6.66 1.02 18.10
CA PHE A 27 -6.44 2.46 18.26
C PHE A 27 -6.74 2.91 19.70
N PRO A 28 -6.03 3.92 20.21
CA PRO A 28 -6.32 4.48 21.52
C PRO A 28 -7.78 4.97 21.67
N PRO A 29 -8.41 4.82 22.84
CA PRO A 29 -9.83 5.13 23.04
C PRO A 29 -10.24 6.55 22.62
N GLU A 30 -9.36 7.53 22.80
CA GLU A 30 -9.58 8.91 22.40
C GLU A 30 -9.64 9.11 20.88
N GLN A 31 -8.94 8.25 20.12
CA GLN A 31 -8.90 8.31 18.65
C GLN A 31 -10.06 7.54 18.01
N GLN A 32 -10.58 6.49 18.66
CA GLN A 32 -11.62 5.61 18.09
C GLN A 32 -12.85 6.37 17.62
N ARG A 33 -13.37 7.31 18.45
CA ARG A 33 -14.54 8.13 18.09
C ARG A 33 -14.27 9.00 16.86
N GLN A 34 -13.05 9.55 16.76
CA GLN A 34 -12.67 10.40 15.64
C GLN A 34 -12.53 9.58 14.35
N LEU A 35 -11.92 8.39 14.43
CA LEU A 35 -11.77 7.47 13.30
C LEU A 35 -13.12 7.04 12.70
N VAL A 36 -14.08 6.69 13.55
CA VAL A 36 -15.44 6.35 13.11
C VAL A 36 -16.10 7.55 12.45
N ALA A 37 -16.06 8.72 13.09
CA ALA A 37 -16.65 9.94 12.54
C ALA A 37 -16.04 10.38 11.20
N ASP A 38 -14.73 10.17 11.01
CA ASP A 38 -14.03 10.49 9.76
C ASP A 38 -14.32 9.45 8.67
N GLY A 39 -14.40 8.17 9.03
CA GLY A 39 -14.82 7.10 8.13
C GLY A 39 -16.24 7.30 7.60
N ASP A 40 -17.21 7.54 8.49
CA ASP A 40 -18.62 7.74 8.14
C ASP A 40 -18.83 8.95 7.22
N ARG A 41 -18.04 10.01 7.41
CA ARG A 41 -18.15 11.25 6.61
C ARG A 41 -17.81 11.03 5.14
N ILE A 42 -16.78 10.24 4.85
CA ILE A 42 -16.26 10.07 3.49
C ILE A 42 -17.11 9.06 2.70
N GLY A 43 -17.77 8.14 3.41
CA GLY A 43 -18.82 7.25 2.89
C GLY A 43 -18.35 6.16 1.92
N SER A 44 -17.21 6.35 1.24
CA SER A 44 -16.64 5.36 0.32
C SER A 44 -15.12 5.51 0.20
N ARG A 45 -14.43 4.39 -0.05
CA ARG A 45 -13.00 4.38 -0.40
C ARG A 45 -12.68 5.29 -1.59
N ALA A 46 -13.57 5.28 -2.59
CA ALA A 46 -13.50 6.15 -3.76
C ALA A 46 -13.30 7.62 -3.42
N ALA A 47 -14.10 8.09 -2.48
CA ALA A 47 -14.07 9.46 -2.04
C ALA A 47 -12.77 9.78 -1.27
N VAL A 48 -12.20 8.81 -0.52
CA VAL A 48 -10.88 8.97 0.10
C VAL A 48 -9.80 9.18 -0.96
N GLU A 49 -9.71 8.28 -1.95
CA GLU A 49 -8.68 8.38 -3.00
C GLU A 49 -8.82 9.66 -3.83
N ASN A 50 -10.06 10.05 -4.16
CA ASN A 50 -10.32 11.29 -4.88
C ASN A 50 -9.95 12.51 -4.02
N ALA A 51 -10.31 12.53 -2.74
CA ALA A 51 -9.92 13.62 -1.83
C ALA A 51 -8.40 13.74 -1.69
N GLU A 52 -7.67 12.63 -1.58
CA GLU A 52 -6.20 12.64 -1.55
C GLU A 52 -5.61 13.14 -2.87
N LEU A 53 -6.15 12.72 -4.02
CA LEU A 53 -5.73 13.20 -5.33
C LEU A 53 -5.97 14.71 -5.49
N GLN A 54 -7.18 15.20 -5.18
CA GLN A 54 -7.50 16.62 -5.26
C GLN A 54 -6.62 17.46 -4.32
N ALA A 55 -6.39 16.96 -3.09
CA ALA A 55 -5.47 17.59 -2.16
C ALA A 55 -4.04 17.63 -2.72
N SER A 56 -3.62 16.61 -3.49
CA SER A 56 -2.32 16.59 -4.17
C SER A 56 -2.21 17.61 -5.29
N LEU A 57 -3.20 17.64 -6.18
CA LEU A 57 -3.25 18.60 -7.28
C LEU A 57 -3.29 20.04 -6.75
N GLY A 58 -4.06 20.29 -5.70
CA GLY A 58 -4.13 21.60 -5.05
C GLY A 58 -2.83 22.07 -4.39
N ARG A 59 -1.89 21.16 -4.07
CA ARG A 59 -0.55 21.54 -3.59
C ARG A 59 0.33 22.06 -4.71
N ILE A 60 0.26 21.43 -5.90
CA ILE A 60 1.04 21.83 -7.07
C ILE A 60 0.67 23.25 -7.51
N THR A 61 -0.61 23.62 -7.43
CA THR A 61 -1.10 24.93 -7.88
C THR A 61 -1.07 26.01 -6.80
N ARG A 62 -0.49 25.75 -5.62
CA ARG A 62 -0.54 26.67 -4.47
C ARG A 62 0.48 27.79 -4.57
N SER A 63 0.02 29.03 -4.45
CA SER A 63 0.87 30.21 -4.28
C SER A 63 1.49 30.19 -2.87
N GLY A 64 2.78 29.87 -2.74
CA GLY A 64 3.47 29.82 -1.45
C GLY A 64 4.54 28.72 -1.32
N GLY A 65 4.60 27.81 -2.31
CA GLY A 65 5.69 26.84 -2.43
C GLY A 65 5.81 25.85 -1.26
N ASP A 66 4.74 25.66 -0.48
CA ASP A 66 4.68 24.62 0.56
C ASP A 66 4.22 23.30 -0.09
N PRO A 67 5.13 22.33 -0.31
CA PRO A 67 4.79 21.08 -0.99
C PRO A 67 4.05 20.10 -0.07
N PHE A 68 3.90 20.43 1.22
CA PHE A 68 3.34 19.53 2.21
C PHE A 68 1.81 19.68 2.37
N PRO A 69 1.12 18.60 2.78
CA PRO A 69 -0.29 18.65 3.14
C PRO A 69 -0.58 19.69 4.22
N THR A 70 -1.66 20.45 4.02
CA THR A 70 -2.19 21.40 4.99
C THR A 70 -3.71 21.25 5.10
N GLY A 71 -4.27 21.74 6.21
CA GLY A 71 -5.71 21.63 6.46
C GLY A 71 -6.09 20.24 6.96
N ARG A 72 -7.31 19.80 6.66
CA ARG A 72 -7.85 18.52 7.11
C ARG A 72 -7.26 17.38 6.30
N THR A 73 -6.43 16.58 6.95
CA THR A 73 -5.77 15.40 6.36
C THR A 73 -6.21 14.09 6.98
N ASP A 74 -7.17 14.15 7.89
CA ASP A 74 -7.66 13.02 8.71
C ASP A 74 -8.67 12.21 7.90
N LEU A 75 -8.20 11.63 6.80
CA LEU A 75 -8.99 10.73 5.98
C LEU A 75 -8.78 9.30 6.47
N VAL A 76 -9.85 8.52 6.51
CA VAL A 76 -9.82 7.14 6.96
C VAL A 76 -10.44 6.25 5.90
N ARG A 77 -9.69 5.24 5.47
CA ARG A 77 -10.22 4.17 4.62
C ARG A 77 -10.86 3.13 5.52
N MET A 78 -12.03 2.66 5.13
CA MET A 78 -12.70 1.55 5.81
C MET A 78 -12.84 0.37 4.86
N THR A 79 -12.67 -0.83 5.41
CA THR A 79 -13.01 -2.07 4.73
C THR A 79 -13.69 -3.00 5.72
N ARG A 80 -14.45 -3.97 5.23
CA ARG A 80 -14.97 -5.06 6.07
C ARG A 80 -14.07 -6.26 5.89
N VAL A 81 -13.88 -7.03 6.97
CA VAL A 81 -13.33 -8.38 6.85
C VAL A 81 -14.20 -9.13 5.83
N PRO A 82 -13.61 -9.57 4.71
CA PRO A 82 -14.27 -10.51 3.82
C PRO A 82 -14.80 -11.70 4.63
N GLY A 83 -16.12 -11.90 4.69
CA GLY A 83 -16.70 -13.12 5.26
C GLY A 83 -15.99 -14.34 4.69
N GLY A 84 -15.64 -15.29 5.54
CA GLY A 84 -14.64 -16.33 5.28
C GLY A 84 -14.85 -17.15 3.99
N ARG A 85 -13.72 -17.62 3.46
CA ARG A 85 -13.48 -18.71 2.48
C ARG A 85 -14.63 -19.14 1.56
N HIS A 86 -14.37 -19.07 0.25
CA HIS A 86 -14.95 -19.91 -0.83
C HIS A 86 -16.11 -20.84 -0.43
N ALA A 87 -17.30 -20.28 -0.25
CA ALA A 87 -18.51 -21.03 -0.54
C ALA A 87 -18.96 -20.55 -1.92
N ALA A 88 -18.83 -21.41 -2.94
CA ALA A 88 -19.60 -21.21 -4.16
C ALA A 88 -21.07 -21.10 -3.75
N PRO A 89 -21.84 -20.12 -4.27
CA PRO A 89 -23.24 -20.00 -3.90
C PRO A 89 -23.96 -21.27 -4.35
N GLY A 90 -24.36 -22.10 -3.37
CA GLY A 90 -25.26 -23.21 -3.62
C GLY A 90 -26.63 -22.65 -4.04
N PRO A 91 -27.34 -23.29 -4.98
CA PRO A 91 -28.65 -22.82 -5.40
C PRO A 91 -29.60 -22.89 -4.20
N GLY A 92 -30.04 -21.73 -3.69
CA GLY A 92 -30.97 -21.62 -2.56
C GLY A 92 -30.57 -20.66 -1.43
N GLN A 93 -29.44 -19.95 -1.51
CA GLN A 93 -29.05 -18.93 -0.52
C GLN A 93 -29.23 -17.51 -1.06
N GLU A 94 -30.48 -17.11 -1.35
CA GLU A 94 -30.81 -15.72 -1.72
C GLU A 94 -31.24 -14.84 -0.52
N GLU A 95 -31.25 -15.37 0.71
CA GLU A 95 -31.71 -14.62 1.89
C GLU A 95 -30.77 -14.69 3.12
N ALA A 96 -29.44 -14.69 2.92
CA ALA A 96 -28.50 -14.39 4.00
C ALA A 96 -28.14 -12.90 3.99
N ALA A 97 -29.10 -12.07 4.39
CA ALA A 97 -28.86 -10.66 4.68
C ALA A 97 -27.91 -10.55 5.90
N HIS A 98 -26.77 -9.89 5.68
CA HIS A 98 -25.91 -9.27 6.70
C HIS A 98 -25.12 -10.18 7.65
N ASP A 99 -24.15 -10.94 7.15
CA ASP A 99 -22.88 -11.01 7.91
C ASP A 99 -22.10 -9.72 7.60
N ALA A 100 -22.44 -8.64 8.31
CA ALA A 100 -21.74 -7.38 8.20
C ALA A 100 -20.38 -7.54 8.87
N GLY A 101 -19.46 -8.23 8.18
CA GLY A 101 -18.12 -8.52 8.65
C GLY A 101 -17.47 -7.31 9.30
N ARG A 102 -16.66 -7.57 10.34
CA ARG A 102 -16.05 -6.55 11.18
C ARG A 102 -15.41 -5.43 10.36
N LEU A 103 -15.72 -4.18 10.70
CA LEU A 103 -15.10 -3.00 10.09
C LEU A 103 -13.65 -2.85 10.57
N LEU A 104 -12.78 -2.62 9.61
CA LEU A 104 -11.36 -2.32 9.82
C LEU A 104 -11.06 -0.94 9.23
N TYR A 105 -10.09 -0.25 9.82
CA TYR A 105 -9.76 1.14 9.56
C TYR A 105 -8.30 1.28 9.16
N CYS A 106 -8.03 2.09 8.14
CA CYS A 106 -6.70 2.48 7.70
C CYS A 106 -6.64 4.00 7.60
N PRO A 107 -6.08 4.69 8.61
CA PRO A 107 -5.83 6.12 8.56
C PRO A 107 -4.90 6.49 7.39
N SER A 108 -5.17 7.60 6.71
CA SER A 108 -4.34 8.05 5.57
C SER A 108 -2.96 8.52 5.98
N GLN A 109 -2.86 9.14 7.16
CA GLN A 109 -1.65 9.74 7.75
C GLN A 109 -0.86 10.59 6.76
N LEU A 110 -1.57 11.36 5.93
CA LEU A 110 -0.97 12.03 4.76
C LEU A 110 0.17 13.00 5.13
N VAL A 111 0.06 13.72 6.26
CA VAL A 111 1.12 14.63 6.75
C VAL A 111 2.40 13.85 7.07
N ILE A 112 2.28 12.74 7.81
CA ILE A 112 3.43 11.90 8.17
C ILE A 112 4.05 11.26 6.92
N ARG A 113 3.21 10.66 6.07
CA ARG A 113 3.65 10.03 4.81
C ARG A 113 4.32 11.02 3.85
N ALA A 114 3.83 12.26 3.77
CA ALA A 114 4.48 13.29 2.97
C ALA A 114 5.85 13.68 3.52
N GLY A 115 6.04 13.68 4.85
CA GLY A 115 7.35 13.86 5.48
C GLY A 115 8.32 12.72 5.13
N LEU A 116 7.87 11.47 5.24
CA LEU A 116 8.69 10.30 4.86
C LEU A 116 9.07 10.32 3.38
N ALA A 117 8.14 10.68 2.49
CA ALA A 117 8.42 10.81 1.06
C ALA A 117 9.40 11.95 0.76
N ALA A 118 9.30 13.07 1.47
CA ALA A 118 10.27 14.16 1.35
C ALA A 118 11.66 13.72 1.80
N ASN A 119 11.80 13.02 2.92
CA ASN A 119 13.09 12.51 3.39
C ASN A 119 13.72 11.55 2.37
N ALA A 120 12.96 10.57 1.87
CA ALA A 120 13.43 9.65 0.84
C ALA A 120 13.87 10.36 -0.45
N LEU A 121 13.18 11.44 -0.84
CA LEU A 121 13.60 12.28 -1.96
C LEU A 121 14.93 13.00 -1.67
N MET A 122 15.08 13.56 -0.47
CA MET A 122 16.29 14.30 -0.07
C MET A 122 17.51 13.38 -0.01
N ASP A 123 17.35 12.14 0.43
CA ASP A 123 18.44 11.15 0.47
C ASP A 123 18.91 10.74 -0.94
N GLY A 124 18.01 10.80 -1.92
CA GLY A 124 18.30 10.43 -3.32
C GLY A 124 18.77 11.59 -4.22
N VAL A 125 18.75 12.84 -3.75
CA VAL A 125 19.04 14.03 -4.56
C VAL A 125 20.22 14.82 -3.99
N HIS A 126 21.09 15.35 -4.86
CA HIS A 126 22.18 16.23 -4.43
C HIS A 126 21.66 17.45 -3.65
N GLY A 127 22.28 17.74 -2.49
CA GLY A 127 21.81 18.73 -1.51
C GLY A 127 21.31 20.07 -2.07
N PRO A 128 22.05 20.77 -2.96
CA PRO A 128 21.59 22.05 -3.51
C PRO A 128 20.29 21.95 -4.34
N LEU A 129 20.08 20.85 -5.06
CA LEU A 129 18.84 20.62 -5.81
C LEU A 129 17.70 20.25 -4.86
N ALA A 130 18.03 19.52 -3.80
CA ALA A 130 17.09 19.10 -2.78
C ALA A 130 16.49 20.32 -2.02
N ASP A 131 17.32 21.31 -1.67
CA ASP A 131 16.89 22.57 -1.07
C ASP A 131 16.05 23.45 -2.01
N LEU A 132 16.27 23.35 -3.33
CA LEU A 132 15.44 24.03 -4.32
C LEU A 132 14.05 23.38 -4.42
N LEU A 133 13.98 22.04 -4.39
CA LEU A 133 12.74 21.29 -4.48
C LEU A 133 11.87 21.46 -3.24
N ILE A 134 12.47 21.41 -2.06
CA ILE A 134 11.78 21.55 -0.78
C ILE A 134 12.57 22.52 0.09
N PRO A 135 12.23 23.82 0.12
CA PRO A 135 12.97 24.81 0.90
C PRO A 135 13.01 24.47 2.40
N VAL A 136 14.16 24.74 3.06
CA VAL A 136 14.38 24.51 4.50
C VAL A 136 13.21 25.05 5.35
N SER A 137 12.78 26.28 5.08
CA SER A 137 11.68 26.91 5.82
C SER A 137 10.34 26.18 5.72
N GLN A 138 10.10 25.43 4.64
CA GLN A 138 8.90 24.60 4.49
C GLN A 138 9.07 23.26 5.22
N ARG A 139 10.30 22.72 5.25
CA ARG A 139 10.62 21.53 6.07
C ARG A 139 10.42 21.82 7.56
N ASP A 140 10.90 22.96 8.05
CA ASP A 140 10.73 23.34 9.46
C ASP A 140 9.24 23.51 9.83
N LYS A 141 8.45 24.14 8.95
CA LYS A 141 6.99 24.25 9.13
C LYS A 141 6.32 22.89 9.13
N HIS A 142 6.77 21.97 8.29
CA HIS A 142 6.24 20.61 8.25
C HIS A 142 6.62 19.82 9.50
N GLN A 143 7.85 19.96 9.98
CA GLN A 143 8.29 19.36 11.24
C GLN A 143 7.42 19.83 12.40
N GLN A 144 7.14 21.14 12.50
CA GLN A 144 6.21 21.67 13.51
C GLN A 144 4.78 21.09 13.41
N ARG A 145 4.33 20.65 12.22
CA ARG A 145 3.04 19.95 12.06
C ARG A 145 3.15 18.53 12.59
N ILE A 146 4.23 17.83 12.27
CA ILE A 146 4.52 16.50 12.81
C ILE A 146 4.62 16.55 14.34
N ASP A 147 5.32 17.54 14.91
CA ASP A 147 5.47 17.69 16.35
C ASP A 147 4.11 17.93 17.03
N ARG A 148 3.23 18.74 16.42
CA ARG A 148 1.85 18.92 16.89
C ARG A 148 1.03 17.64 16.83
N ILE A 149 1.24 16.82 15.80
CA ILE A 149 0.61 15.51 15.66
C ILE A 149 1.17 14.54 16.73
N ASN A 150 2.47 14.59 17.01
CA ASN A 150 3.18 13.71 17.94
C ASN A 150 3.11 14.16 19.40
N ALA A 151 2.68 15.40 19.68
CA ALA A 151 2.42 15.87 21.04
C ALA A 151 1.23 15.15 21.71
N GLY A 152 0.47 14.34 20.95
CA GLY A 152 -0.36 13.28 21.49
C GLY A 152 0.46 12.00 21.61
N ASP A 153 0.43 11.40 22.81
CA ASP A 153 1.35 10.39 23.37
C ASP A 153 1.34 9.00 22.68
N ASP A 154 1.31 8.95 21.35
CA ASP A 154 1.07 7.71 20.61
C ASP A 154 2.15 7.43 19.56
N ALA A 155 2.67 6.21 19.59
CA ALA A 155 3.62 5.71 18.61
C ALA A 155 2.89 5.54 17.26
N LYS A 156 2.88 6.60 16.45
CA LYS A 156 2.15 6.62 15.18
C LYS A 156 2.87 5.78 14.13
N ARG A 157 2.60 4.47 14.15
CA ARG A 157 2.90 3.56 13.05
C ARG A 157 2.16 4.00 11.79
N VAL A 158 2.88 4.06 10.66
CA VAL A 158 2.31 4.47 9.38
C VAL A 158 1.63 3.27 8.71
N HIS A 159 0.33 3.36 8.47
CA HIS A 159 -0.51 2.25 7.98
C HIS A 159 -0.40 2.01 6.48
N THR A 160 0.24 2.91 5.73
CA THR A 160 0.35 2.80 4.28
C THR A 160 1.78 3.04 3.82
N ARG A 161 2.35 2.04 3.17
CA ARG A 161 3.54 2.17 2.32
C ARG A 161 3.10 2.36 0.87
N ALA A 162 3.82 3.17 0.11
CA ALA A 162 3.52 3.43 -1.30
C ALA A 162 4.78 3.27 -2.15
N SER A 163 4.60 2.81 -3.39
CA SER A 163 5.66 2.70 -4.38
C SER A 163 5.18 3.31 -5.69
N THR A 164 6.05 4.07 -6.34
CA THR A 164 5.79 4.62 -7.68
C THR A 164 6.41 3.73 -8.74
N TRP A 165 5.77 3.61 -9.90
CA TRP A 165 6.29 2.87 -11.06
C TRP A 165 6.47 1.37 -10.88
N GLY A 166 5.79 0.77 -9.90
CA GLY A 166 5.82 -0.67 -9.72
C GLY A 166 5.33 -1.12 -8.36
N ILE A 167 5.59 -2.39 -8.08
CA ILE A 167 5.35 -3.02 -6.79
C ILE A 167 6.68 -3.66 -6.37
N PRO A 168 7.23 -3.35 -5.18
CA PRO A 168 8.41 -4.03 -4.65
C PRO A 168 8.15 -5.54 -4.57
N PHE A 169 9.11 -6.35 -5.00
CA PHE A 169 8.92 -7.81 -5.02
C PHE A 169 8.78 -8.39 -3.61
N SER A 170 9.36 -7.74 -2.61
CA SER A 170 9.15 -8.05 -1.18
C SER A 170 7.69 -7.92 -0.73
N TRP A 171 6.87 -7.10 -1.40
CA TRP A 171 5.44 -7.03 -1.08
C TRP A 171 4.69 -8.25 -1.60
N PHE A 172 5.10 -8.79 -2.75
CA PHE A 172 4.46 -9.98 -3.33
C PHE A 172 4.66 -11.23 -2.48
N SER A 173 5.75 -11.34 -1.72
CA SER A 173 5.95 -12.50 -0.84
C SER A 173 4.96 -12.57 0.33
N LEU A 174 4.22 -11.48 0.60
CA LEU A 174 3.16 -11.49 1.61
C LEU A 174 1.90 -12.21 1.11
N PHE A 175 1.74 -12.36 -0.20
CA PHE A 175 0.51 -12.84 -0.83
C PHE A 175 0.70 -14.19 -1.53
N ALA A 176 -0.39 -14.92 -1.66
CA ALA A 176 -0.51 -16.18 -2.38
C ALA A 176 -1.58 -16.07 -3.48
N GLU A 177 -1.49 -16.93 -4.48
CA GLU A 177 -2.45 -17.02 -5.59
C GLU A 177 -3.89 -17.32 -5.15
N SER A 178 -4.04 -17.96 -3.98
CA SER A 178 -5.31 -18.30 -3.34
C SER A 178 -5.91 -17.14 -2.54
N ASP A 179 -5.15 -16.07 -2.31
CA ASP A 179 -5.65 -14.93 -1.57
C ASP A 179 -6.80 -14.25 -2.31
N ARG A 180 -7.68 -13.62 -1.54
CA ARG A 180 -8.82 -12.91 -2.10
C ARG A 180 -8.34 -11.75 -2.96
N LYS A 181 -8.87 -11.68 -4.18
CA LYS A 181 -8.61 -10.60 -5.13
C LYS A 181 -9.89 -9.92 -5.59
N GLU A 182 -9.83 -8.61 -5.75
CA GLU A 182 -10.84 -7.77 -6.40
C GLU A 182 -10.20 -7.12 -7.62
N VAL A 183 -10.86 -7.20 -8.77
CA VAL A 183 -10.47 -6.49 -9.98
C VAL A 183 -11.50 -5.40 -10.22
N VAL A 184 -11.06 -4.15 -10.21
CA VAL A 184 -11.92 -2.99 -10.43
C VAL A 184 -11.75 -2.55 -11.88
N GLU A 185 -12.81 -2.69 -12.67
CA GLU A 185 -12.82 -2.35 -14.09
C GLU A 185 -13.76 -1.17 -14.36
N SER A 186 -13.37 -0.29 -15.28
CA SER A 186 -14.20 0.81 -15.77
C SER A 186 -13.80 1.16 -17.19
N ASP A 187 -14.78 1.39 -18.06
CA ASP A 187 -14.59 1.80 -19.46
C ASP A 187 -13.63 0.88 -20.26
N GLY A 188 -13.66 -0.43 -20.00
CA GLY A 188 -12.80 -1.42 -20.67
C GLY A 188 -11.34 -1.45 -20.20
N HIS A 189 -11.03 -0.73 -19.12
CA HIS A 189 -9.70 -0.68 -18.50
C HIS A 189 -9.74 -1.17 -17.05
N ILE A 190 -8.64 -1.80 -16.61
CA ILE A 190 -8.49 -2.23 -15.22
C ILE A 190 -7.97 -1.04 -14.41
N GLN A 191 -8.83 -0.48 -13.56
CA GLN A 191 -8.51 0.67 -12.74
C GLN A 191 -7.57 0.31 -11.59
N THR A 192 -7.77 -0.86 -11.00
CA THR A 192 -6.85 -1.45 -10.01
C THR A 192 -7.16 -2.93 -9.78
N VAL A 193 -6.17 -3.64 -9.25
CA VAL A 193 -6.32 -4.97 -8.64
C VAL A 193 -5.95 -4.83 -7.17
N ARG A 194 -6.78 -5.40 -6.30
CA ARG A 194 -6.55 -5.43 -4.86
C ARG A 194 -6.49 -6.85 -4.35
N VAL A 195 -5.49 -7.15 -3.53
CA VAL A 195 -5.29 -8.46 -2.92
C VAL A 195 -5.27 -8.29 -1.40
N TRP A 196 -5.94 -9.18 -0.68
CA TRP A 196 -6.00 -9.15 0.78
C TRP A 196 -5.56 -10.46 1.41
N THR A 197 -4.84 -10.35 2.52
CA THR A 197 -4.48 -11.49 3.37
C THR A 197 -4.46 -11.06 4.84
N PRO A 198 -4.86 -11.92 5.81
CA PRO A 198 -4.71 -11.62 7.22
C PRO A 198 -3.27 -11.29 7.60
N LEU A 199 -3.06 -10.38 8.57
CA LEU A 199 -1.73 -9.99 9.02
C LEU A 199 -0.88 -11.19 9.46
N THR A 200 -1.49 -12.16 10.15
CA THR A 200 -0.82 -13.37 10.60
C THR A 200 -0.29 -14.22 9.44
N GLU A 201 -1.08 -14.38 8.37
CA GLU A 201 -0.65 -15.12 7.18
C GLU A 201 0.47 -14.39 6.43
N ALA A 202 0.36 -13.06 6.28
CA ALA A 202 1.43 -12.24 5.71
C ALA A 202 2.75 -12.36 6.51
N LEU A 203 2.68 -12.31 7.85
CA LEU A 203 3.85 -12.45 8.72
C LEU A 203 4.48 -13.84 8.64
N GLU A 204 3.68 -14.90 8.60
CA GLU A 204 4.19 -16.27 8.42
C GLU A 204 4.95 -16.41 7.10
N ARG A 205 4.38 -15.92 6.00
CA ARG A 205 5.00 -15.95 4.67
C ARG A 205 6.25 -15.09 4.60
N ALA A 206 6.24 -13.90 5.21
CA ALA A 206 7.42 -13.02 5.28
C ALA A 206 8.57 -13.66 6.07
N ARG A 207 8.29 -14.23 7.24
CA ARG A 207 9.29 -14.91 8.07
C ARG A 207 9.86 -16.14 7.38
N PHE A 208 9.03 -16.91 6.68
CA PHE A 208 9.47 -18.01 5.83
C PHE A 208 10.44 -17.53 4.76
N ALA A 209 10.08 -16.46 4.03
CA ALA A 209 10.92 -15.86 3.01
C ALA A 209 12.27 -15.36 3.56
N VAL A 210 12.26 -14.63 4.68
CA VAL A 210 13.47 -14.14 5.36
C VAL A 210 14.37 -15.31 5.75
N ALA A 211 13.82 -16.34 6.39
CA ALA A 211 14.61 -17.50 6.83
C ALA A 211 15.29 -18.23 5.66
N HIS A 212 14.58 -18.41 4.54
CA HIS A 212 15.12 -19.08 3.36
C HIS A 212 16.15 -18.22 2.62
N LEU A 213 15.90 -16.93 2.46
CA LEU A 213 16.85 -16.02 1.83
C LEU A 213 18.12 -15.82 2.67
N ALA A 214 18.01 -15.70 4.00
CA ALA A 214 19.17 -15.58 4.87
C ALA A 214 20.14 -16.78 4.77
N LEU A 215 19.62 -17.97 4.48
CA LEU A 215 20.42 -19.18 4.31
C LEU A 215 20.96 -19.34 2.89
N ALA A 216 20.11 -19.11 1.88
CA ALA A 216 20.44 -19.43 0.49
C ALA A 216 21.05 -18.25 -0.30
N ALA A 217 20.70 -17.02 0.06
CA ALA A 217 21.08 -15.80 -0.66
C ALA A 217 21.18 -14.59 0.29
N PRO A 218 22.12 -14.60 1.27
CA PRO A 218 22.22 -13.55 2.30
C PRO A 218 22.56 -12.16 1.75
N ASP A 219 23.19 -12.09 0.57
CA ASP A 219 23.59 -10.83 -0.06
C ASP A 219 22.51 -10.26 -1.00
N LEU A 220 21.30 -10.84 -1.04
CA LEU A 220 20.22 -10.38 -1.89
C LEU A 220 19.49 -9.19 -1.23
N ASP A 221 19.44 -8.03 -1.90
CA ASP A 221 18.74 -6.81 -1.41
C ASP A 221 17.31 -7.06 -0.91
N MET A 222 16.63 -8.05 -1.50
CA MET A 222 15.28 -8.43 -1.10
C MET A 222 15.19 -8.91 0.37
N LEU A 223 16.27 -9.46 0.93
CA LEU A 223 16.32 -9.90 2.32
C LEU A 223 16.17 -8.72 3.29
N ASP A 224 16.89 -7.63 3.04
CA ASP A 224 16.82 -6.42 3.86
C ASP A 224 15.43 -5.78 3.75
N ASP A 225 14.89 -5.68 2.53
CA ASP A 225 13.53 -5.20 2.28
C ASP A 225 12.49 -6.02 3.06
N LEU A 226 12.61 -7.35 3.06
CA LEU A 226 11.69 -8.24 3.77
C LEU A 226 11.83 -8.17 5.28
N THR A 227 13.04 -7.97 5.79
CA THR A 227 13.30 -7.80 7.21
C THR A 227 12.60 -6.53 7.70
N GLN A 228 12.83 -5.40 7.03
CA GLN A 228 12.17 -4.13 7.35
C GLN A 228 10.64 -4.19 7.15
N LEU A 229 10.16 -4.98 6.19
CA LEU A 229 8.74 -5.19 5.97
C LEU A 229 8.12 -6.02 7.11
N THR A 230 8.81 -7.06 7.58
CA THR A 230 8.37 -7.90 8.69
C THR A 230 8.30 -7.10 9.98
N GLU A 231 9.36 -6.35 10.31
CA GLU A 231 9.38 -5.46 11.49
C GLU A 231 8.23 -4.45 11.46
N TRP A 232 7.91 -3.91 10.29
CA TRP A 232 6.78 -3.00 10.13
C TRP A 232 5.43 -3.69 10.36
N LEU A 233 5.23 -4.89 9.80
CA LEU A 233 3.99 -5.66 10.01
C LEU A 233 3.78 -6.03 11.48
N GLU A 234 4.85 -6.30 12.22
CA GLU A 234 4.80 -6.63 13.66
C GLU A 234 4.34 -5.46 14.54
N LEU A 235 4.34 -4.24 14.02
CA LEU A 235 3.80 -3.09 14.74
C LEU A 235 2.28 -3.13 14.88
N PHE A 236 1.57 -3.90 14.06
CA PHE A 236 0.11 -3.83 13.95
C PHE A 236 -0.62 -4.94 14.71
N HIS A 237 -1.89 -4.72 15.02
CA HIS A 237 -2.74 -5.64 15.74
C HIS A 237 -2.92 -6.96 14.97
N VAL A 238 -2.87 -8.10 15.67
CA VAL A 238 -2.91 -9.45 15.06
C VAL A 238 -4.16 -9.72 14.19
N GLN A 239 -5.28 -9.08 14.50
CA GLN A 239 -6.53 -9.20 13.73
C GLN A 239 -6.63 -8.22 12.55
N SER A 240 -5.51 -7.59 12.17
CA SER A 240 -5.45 -6.68 11.02
C SER A 240 -5.43 -7.44 9.70
N MET A 241 -5.73 -6.70 8.63
CA MET A 241 -5.70 -7.19 7.25
C MET A 241 -4.65 -6.41 6.46
N VAL A 242 -3.84 -7.12 5.68
CA VAL A 242 -2.90 -6.51 4.73
C VAL A 242 -3.57 -6.44 3.38
N GLU A 243 -3.51 -5.27 2.75
CA GLU A 243 -3.99 -5.03 1.40
C GLU A 243 -2.85 -4.59 0.50
N LEU A 244 -2.70 -5.23 -0.66
CA LEU A 244 -1.93 -4.72 -1.78
C LEU A 244 -2.89 -4.15 -2.83
N ASP A 245 -2.82 -2.84 -3.07
CA ASP A 245 -3.54 -2.13 -4.11
C ASP A 245 -2.56 -1.74 -5.22
N TYR A 246 -2.76 -2.32 -6.40
CA TYR A 246 -1.86 -2.12 -7.54
C TYR A 246 -2.00 -0.71 -8.12
N GLY A 247 -3.13 -0.04 -7.85
CA GLY A 247 -3.49 1.16 -8.57
C GLY A 247 -3.54 0.94 -10.09
N ALA A 248 -3.34 2.02 -10.84
CA ALA A 248 -3.48 2.00 -12.29
C ALA A 248 -2.40 1.19 -13.05
N VAL A 249 -1.32 0.71 -12.40
CA VAL A 249 -0.39 -0.21 -13.07
C VAL A 249 -1.05 -1.55 -13.39
N ALA A 250 -2.15 -1.89 -12.70
CA ALA A 250 -2.93 -3.09 -12.93
C ALA A 250 -3.37 -3.26 -14.40
N ASP A 251 -3.75 -2.18 -15.09
CA ASP A 251 -4.11 -2.18 -16.51
C ASP A 251 -3.00 -2.72 -17.43
N LYS A 252 -1.75 -2.70 -16.98
CA LYS A 252 -0.58 -3.14 -17.76
C LYS A 252 -0.08 -4.53 -17.40
N VAL A 253 -0.35 -4.98 -16.17
CA VAL A 253 0.24 -6.22 -15.64
C VAL A 253 -0.77 -7.32 -15.36
N TYR A 254 -2.07 -7.02 -15.34
CA TYR A 254 -3.10 -8.02 -15.12
C TYR A 254 -3.39 -8.86 -16.39
N PRO A 255 -3.61 -10.19 -16.28
CA PRO A 255 -3.49 -11.01 -15.08
C PRO A 255 -2.04 -11.15 -14.59
N ASP A 256 -1.85 -11.01 -13.27
CA ASP A 256 -0.52 -11.02 -12.64
C ASP A 256 -0.32 -12.29 -11.80
N GLU A 257 0.82 -12.95 -12.02
CA GLU A 257 1.27 -14.13 -11.28
C GLU A 257 2.55 -13.84 -10.45
N SER A 258 2.89 -12.56 -10.25
CA SER A 258 4.07 -12.15 -9.49
C SER A 258 4.15 -12.73 -8.08
N PRO A 259 3.07 -12.85 -7.29
CA PRO A 259 3.11 -13.54 -5.99
C PRO A 259 3.64 -14.98 -6.11
N MET A 260 3.14 -15.73 -7.09
CA MET A 260 3.58 -17.11 -7.34
C MET A 260 5.04 -17.15 -7.80
N ASP A 261 5.45 -16.28 -8.73
CA ASP A 261 6.84 -16.24 -9.21
C ASP A 261 7.83 -15.90 -8.11
N VAL A 262 7.48 -14.98 -7.20
CA VAL A 262 8.33 -14.65 -6.04
C VAL A 262 8.43 -15.84 -5.09
N ARG A 263 7.31 -16.47 -4.75
CA ARG A 263 7.28 -17.66 -3.87
C ARG A 263 8.13 -18.79 -4.45
N LEU A 264 7.90 -19.18 -5.70
CA LEU A 264 8.67 -20.22 -6.38
C LEU A 264 10.16 -19.87 -6.47
N GLY A 265 10.49 -18.59 -6.71
CA GLY A 265 11.89 -18.14 -6.73
C GLY A 265 12.60 -18.39 -5.40
N ILE A 266 11.95 -18.08 -4.28
CA ILE A 266 12.51 -18.29 -2.93
C ILE A 266 12.60 -19.78 -2.59
N GLU A 267 11.55 -20.56 -2.91
CA GLU A 267 11.54 -22.02 -2.69
C GLU A 267 12.68 -22.70 -3.47
N CYS A 268 12.85 -22.38 -4.76
CA CYS A 268 13.94 -22.91 -5.57
C CYS A 268 15.32 -22.51 -5.02
N LEU A 269 15.50 -21.28 -4.54
CA LEU A 269 16.76 -20.86 -3.89
C LEU A 269 17.03 -21.69 -2.63
N ALA A 270 16.01 -21.92 -1.80
CA ALA A 270 16.13 -22.72 -0.58
C ALA A 270 16.52 -24.18 -0.85
N GLU A 271 16.05 -24.73 -1.97
CA GLU A 271 16.38 -26.10 -2.43
C GLU A 271 17.71 -26.17 -3.20
N GLY A 272 18.36 -25.03 -3.48
CA GLY A 272 19.57 -24.97 -4.32
C GLY A 272 19.29 -25.15 -5.81
N ASP A 273 18.03 -25.13 -6.25
CA ASP A 273 17.64 -25.14 -7.67
C ASP A 273 17.82 -23.74 -8.29
N MET A 274 19.06 -23.44 -8.67
CA MET A 274 19.40 -22.19 -9.34
C MET A 274 18.69 -22.02 -10.69
N THR A 275 18.31 -23.11 -11.36
CA THR A 275 17.65 -23.04 -12.67
C THR A 275 16.19 -22.65 -12.52
N GLY A 276 15.48 -23.26 -11.57
CA GLY A 276 14.12 -22.91 -11.18
C GLY A 276 14.03 -21.46 -10.68
N ALA A 277 14.95 -21.06 -9.80
CA ALA A 277 15.03 -19.68 -9.29
C ALA A 277 15.22 -18.67 -10.42
N ALA A 278 16.15 -18.94 -11.35
CA ALA A 278 16.37 -18.08 -12.51
C ALA A 278 15.17 -18.05 -13.47
N ALA A 279 14.44 -19.15 -13.63
CA ALA A 279 13.24 -19.20 -14.45
C ALA A 279 12.11 -18.35 -13.85
N ALA A 280 11.88 -18.45 -12.54
CA ALA A 280 10.92 -17.63 -11.82
C ALA A 280 11.26 -16.15 -11.90
N TYR A 281 12.53 -15.78 -11.63
CA TYR A 281 12.99 -14.41 -11.77
C TYR A 281 12.83 -13.87 -13.20
N ARG A 282 13.11 -14.67 -14.25
CA ARG A 282 12.93 -14.23 -15.64
C ARG A 282 11.47 -13.90 -15.96
N ARG A 283 10.50 -14.70 -15.49
CA ARG A 283 9.06 -14.42 -15.69
C ARG A 283 8.67 -13.12 -14.99
N LEU A 284 9.05 -12.98 -13.73
CA LEU A 284 8.81 -11.79 -12.92
C LEU A 284 9.44 -10.54 -13.57
N ALA A 285 10.72 -10.60 -13.92
CA ALA A 285 11.42 -9.48 -14.56
C ALA A 285 10.79 -9.11 -15.90
N SER A 286 10.47 -10.09 -16.74
CA SER A 286 9.85 -9.83 -18.06
C SER A 286 8.51 -9.08 -17.94
N ARG A 287 7.74 -9.38 -16.90
CA ARG A 287 6.46 -8.70 -16.61
C ARG A 287 6.65 -7.24 -16.18
N TRP A 288 7.67 -6.95 -15.37
CA TRP A 288 7.87 -5.63 -14.76
C TRP A 288 8.88 -4.72 -15.48
N ILE A 289 9.73 -5.25 -16.36
CA ILE A 289 10.69 -4.47 -17.17
C ILE A 289 10.00 -3.36 -17.98
N PRO A 290 8.88 -3.59 -18.69
CA PRO A 290 8.21 -2.53 -19.44
C PRO A 290 7.77 -1.35 -18.56
N ILE A 291 7.28 -1.63 -17.34
CA ILE A 291 6.87 -0.59 -16.38
C ILE A 291 8.09 0.21 -15.92
N ARG A 292 9.20 -0.47 -15.60
CA ARG A 292 10.46 0.19 -15.23
C ARG A 292 11.05 1.02 -16.37
N GLN A 293 10.85 0.61 -17.63
CA GLN A 293 11.26 1.40 -18.79
C GLN A 293 10.43 2.69 -18.94
N LEU A 294 9.11 2.64 -18.67
CA LEU A 294 8.27 3.84 -18.63
C LEU A 294 8.77 4.84 -17.57
N ALA A 295 9.16 4.35 -16.39
CA ALA A 295 9.69 5.18 -15.31
C ALA A 295 10.99 5.90 -15.66
N ARG A 296 11.85 5.27 -16.49
CA ARG A 296 13.10 5.88 -16.96
C ARG A 296 12.89 6.91 -18.08
N ALA A 297 11.75 6.82 -18.77
CA ALA A 297 11.41 7.69 -19.89
C ALA A 297 10.59 8.93 -19.48
N SER A 298 10.09 8.96 -18.24
CA SER A 298 9.36 10.09 -17.64
C SER A 298 10.28 11.05 -16.90
#